data_AF-A0A840TUK7-F1
#
_entry.id   AF-A0A840TUK7-F1
#
_cell.length_a   1.000
_cell.length_b   1.000
_cell.length_c   1.000
_cell.angle_alpha   90.00
_cell.angle_beta   90.00
_cell.angle_gamma   90.00
#
_symmetry.space_group_name_H-M   'P 1'
#
loop_
_entity.id
_entity.type
_entity.pdbx_description
1 polymer ?
#
loop_
_entity_poly.entity_id
_entity_poly.type
_entity_poly.pdbx_seq_one_letter_code
_entity_poly.pdbx_strand_id
1 'polypeptide(L)'
;MNKILLISIFLFLLTSCDNQVEKYEYYKFRKQITPSGKYVIYDYARYGSMAFSSDISSTELFSIDKNFEEGKGVKIQGAISHWIDNDTLLVYDFKSELNQPKDTLPIKTTYSKIGDFTLKSINYKTNSGGTNRYTFDSAWTSNDKIYVRFNYSEKRKNTRSFPLGSVSIKAKNDSIEFIEIFGELSKHMHFTYKNTDGTFSKNLPGIGTTYYEYTPTKKISPKNLSKKKIFWEE
;
A
#
# COMPACT_ATOMS: atom_id res chain seq x y z
N MET A 1 -41.20 37.43 -29.51
CA MET A 1 -39.97 36.83 -28.95
C MET A 1 -39.19 36.18 -30.08
N ASN A 2 -37.99 36.69 -30.37
CA ASN A 2 -37.18 36.28 -31.51
C ASN A 2 -36.78 34.79 -31.40
N LYS A 3 -37.17 33.97 -32.38
CA LYS A 3 -36.76 32.55 -32.51
C LYS A 3 -35.23 32.38 -32.45
N ILE A 4 -34.49 33.41 -32.84
CA ILE A 4 -33.03 33.47 -32.79
C ILE A 4 -32.52 33.45 -31.34
N LEU A 5 -33.18 34.15 -30.41
CA LEU A 5 -32.78 34.21 -29.00
C LEU A 5 -32.93 32.83 -28.32
N LEU A 6 -33.96 32.06 -28.71
CA LEU A 6 -34.23 30.72 -28.18
C LEU A 6 -33.19 29.69 -28.66
N ILE A 7 -32.72 29.81 -29.90
CA ILE A 7 -31.66 28.96 -30.46
C ILE A 7 -30.32 29.25 -29.77
N SER A 8 -30.00 30.52 -29.51
CA SER A 8 -28.76 30.90 -28.80
C SER A 8 -28.72 30.40 -27.36
N ILE A 9 -29.85 30.41 -26.64
CA ILE A 9 -29.94 29.87 -25.26
C ILE A 9 -29.78 28.34 -25.25
N PHE A 10 -30.35 27.65 -26.24
CA PHE A 10 -30.23 26.18 -26.34
C PHE A 10 -28.79 25.74 -26.70
N LEU A 11 -28.09 26.50 -27.54
CA LEU A 11 -26.67 26.28 -27.84
C LEU A 11 -25.77 26.53 -26.61
N PHE A 12 -26.07 27.55 -25.80
CA PHE A 12 -25.33 27.82 -24.57
C PHE A 12 -25.49 26.72 -23.52
N LEU A 13 -26.68 26.12 -23.41
CA LEU A 13 -26.97 25.00 -22.51
C LEU A 13 -26.26 23.70 -22.93
N LEU A 14 -26.04 23.48 -24.23
CA LEU A 14 -25.31 22.31 -24.72
C LEU A 14 -23.79 22.46 -24.55
N THR A 15 -23.27 23.69 -24.53
CA THR A 15 -21.85 23.96 -24.26
C THR A 15 -21.50 24.04 -22.77
N SER A 16 -22.48 24.10 -21.87
CA SER A 16 -22.24 24.15 -20.43
C SER A 16 -22.14 22.77 -19.76
N CYS A 17 -22.12 21.68 -20.53
CA CYS A 17 -21.58 20.40 -20.08
C CYS A 17 -20.05 20.52 -20.01
N ASP A 18 -19.60 21.38 -19.10
CA ASP A 18 -18.24 21.38 -18.63
C ASP A 18 -18.01 19.99 -18.03
N ASN A 19 -17.14 19.20 -18.65
CA ASN A 19 -16.66 17.96 -18.06
C ASN A 19 -15.91 18.35 -16.79
N GLN A 20 -16.64 18.51 -15.69
CA GLN A 20 -16.07 18.57 -14.36
C GLN A 20 -15.42 17.21 -14.13
N VAL A 21 -14.15 17.10 -14.51
CA VAL A 21 -13.29 16.02 -14.06
C VAL A 21 -13.25 16.17 -12.55
N GLU A 22 -14.01 15.34 -11.84
CA GLU A 22 -14.00 15.30 -10.38
C GLU A 22 -12.55 15.11 -9.93
N LYS A 23 -11.95 16.17 -9.39
CA LYS A 23 -10.63 16.08 -8.77
C LYS A 23 -10.81 15.50 -7.38
N TYR A 24 -10.61 14.20 -7.26
CA TYR A 24 -10.58 13.57 -5.95
C TYR A 24 -9.31 13.98 -5.19
N GLU A 25 -9.48 14.34 -3.92
CA GLU A 25 -8.37 14.55 -3.00
C GLU A 25 -8.08 13.23 -2.28
N TYR A 26 -6.92 12.65 -2.57
CA TYR A 26 -6.46 11.40 -1.98
C TYR A 26 -5.54 11.71 -0.80
N TYR A 27 -5.89 11.23 0.40
CA TYR A 27 -4.98 11.31 1.56
C TYR A 27 -3.85 10.27 1.48
N LYS A 28 -4.00 9.27 0.59
CA LYS A 28 -2.98 8.30 0.22
C LYS A 28 -3.03 8.12 -1.29
N PHE A 29 -1.93 8.39 -1.98
CA PHE A 29 -1.81 8.14 -3.41
C PHE A 29 -0.37 7.81 -3.76
N ARG A 30 -0.08 6.50 -3.88
CA ARG A 30 1.28 6.02 -4.14
C ARG A 30 1.31 5.08 -5.33
N LYS A 31 2.39 5.14 -6.11
CA LYS A 31 2.54 4.37 -7.35
C LYS A 31 3.81 3.54 -7.34
N GLN A 32 3.73 2.29 -7.77
CA GLN A 32 4.87 1.38 -7.90
C GLN A 32 5.00 0.88 -9.33
N ILE A 33 6.14 1.15 -9.96
CA ILE A 33 6.46 0.57 -11.26
C ILE A 33 6.86 -0.90 -11.08
N THR A 34 6.25 -1.78 -11.86
CA THR A 34 6.55 -3.23 -11.90
C THR A 34 7.98 -3.52 -12.37
N PRO A 35 8.53 -4.73 -12.10
CA PRO A 35 9.89 -5.08 -12.50
C PRO A 35 10.12 -4.94 -14.01
N SER A 36 9.13 -5.35 -14.82
CA SER A 36 9.17 -5.22 -16.28
C SER A 36 9.13 -3.77 -16.76
N GLY A 37 8.52 -2.86 -15.98
CA GLY A 37 8.27 -1.48 -16.38
C GLY A 37 7.07 -1.31 -17.31
N LYS A 38 6.31 -2.37 -17.61
CA LYS A 38 5.13 -2.31 -18.48
C LYS A 38 3.85 -1.90 -17.76
N TYR A 39 3.83 -2.04 -16.43
CA TYR A 39 2.68 -1.75 -15.59
C TYR A 39 3.04 -0.92 -14.36
N VAL A 40 2.04 -0.23 -13.81
CA VAL A 40 2.09 0.51 -12.55
C VAL A 40 1.00 -0.01 -11.62
N ILE A 41 1.38 -0.25 -10.37
CA ILE A 41 0.44 -0.54 -9.29
C ILE A 41 0.17 0.77 -8.55
N TYR A 42 -1.08 1.19 -8.51
CA TYR A 42 -1.54 2.31 -7.69
C TYR A 42 -2.14 1.77 -6.40
N ASP A 43 -1.79 2.38 -5.28
CA ASP A 43 -2.43 2.14 -3.99
C ASP A 43 -2.89 3.48 -3.46
N TYR A 44 -4.20 3.63 -3.32
CA TYR A 44 -4.83 4.91 -3.05
C TYR A 44 -5.94 4.77 -2.01
N ALA A 45 -6.18 5.86 -1.29
CA ALA A 45 -7.31 6.01 -0.41
C ALA A 45 -7.76 7.48 -0.33
N ARG A 46 -9.07 7.66 -0.27
CA ARG A 46 -9.73 8.95 -0.06
C ARG A 46 -10.90 8.80 0.89
N TYR A 47 -11.26 9.89 1.54
CA TYR A 47 -12.45 9.94 2.38
C TYR A 47 -13.69 9.65 1.52
N GLY A 48 -14.62 8.90 2.10
CA GLY A 48 -15.93 8.71 1.51
C GLY A 48 -16.72 10.04 1.44
N SER A 49 -17.78 10.08 0.63
CA SER A 49 -18.54 11.31 0.35
C SER A 49 -19.35 11.83 1.54
N MET A 50 -19.44 11.08 2.65
CA MET A 50 -20.25 11.41 3.83
C MET A 50 -19.52 11.08 5.13
N ALA A 51 -19.90 11.76 6.23
CA ALA A 51 -19.28 11.60 7.56
C ALA A 51 -19.34 10.17 8.15
N PHE A 52 -20.20 9.30 7.61
CA PHE A 52 -20.35 7.90 8.03
C PHE A 52 -20.13 6.90 6.88
N SER A 53 -19.67 7.35 5.71
CA SER A 53 -19.29 6.43 4.63
C SER A 53 -17.89 5.87 4.89
N SER A 54 -17.69 4.60 4.55
CA SER A 54 -16.35 4.02 4.53
C SER A 54 -15.46 4.74 3.53
N ASP A 55 -14.17 4.82 3.85
CA ASP A 55 -13.16 5.32 2.92
C ASP A 55 -13.12 4.49 1.64
N ILE A 56 -12.86 5.16 0.54
CA ILE A 56 -12.68 4.51 -0.76
C ILE A 56 -11.19 4.24 -0.91
N SER A 57 -10.83 2.96 -0.85
CA SER A 57 -9.45 2.50 -0.98
C SER A 57 -9.33 1.28 -1.90
N SER A 58 -8.25 1.22 -2.66
CA SER A 58 -7.98 0.10 -3.57
C SER A 58 -6.49 0.01 -3.90
N THR A 59 -6.08 -1.17 -4.36
CA THR A 59 -4.78 -1.39 -4.98
C THR A 59 -5.03 -1.97 -6.37
N GLU A 60 -4.58 -1.27 -7.41
CA GLU A 60 -4.99 -1.53 -8.79
C GLU A 60 -3.81 -1.47 -9.76
N LEU A 61 -3.82 -2.40 -10.72
CA LEU A 61 -2.82 -2.48 -11.78
C LEU A 61 -3.32 -1.79 -13.05
N PHE A 62 -2.47 -0.93 -13.60
CA PHE A 62 -2.68 -0.27 -14.89
C PHE A 62 -1.48 -0.51 -15.80
N SER A 63 -1.70 -0.54 -17.12
CA SER A 63 -0.61 -0.42 -18.08
C SER A 63 0.08 0.95 -17.93
N ILE A 64 1.40 1.00 -18.10
CA ILE A 64 2.22 2.21 -17.89
C ILE A 64 1.80 3.41 -18.76
N ASP A 65 1.17 3.15 -19.89
CA ASP A 65 0.69 4.11 -20.89
C ASP A 65 -0.73 4.62 -20.61
N LYS A 66 -1.42 4.06 -19.61
CA LYS A 66 -2.77 4.48 -19.24
C LYS A 66 -2.73 5.46 -18.06
N ASN A 67 -3.56 6.49 -18.15
CA ASN A 67 -3.81 7.38 -17.02
C ASN A 67 -4.55 6.62 -15.91
N PHE A 68 -4.26 6.99 -14.66
CA PHE A 68 -4.99 6.48 -13.51
C PHE A 68 -6.43 6.97 -13.54
N GLU A 69 -7.37 6.05 -13.39
CA GLU A 69 -8.79 6.32 -13.20
C GLU A 69 -9.32 5.34 -12.15
N GLU A 70 -9.81 5.87 -11.03
CA GLU A 70 -10.28 5.08 -9.88
C GLU A 70 -11.26 3.97 -10.30
N GLY A 71 -10.97 2.72 -9.93
CA GLY A 71 -11.83 1.57 -10.19
C GLY A 71 -11.78 1.03 -11.63
N LYS A 72 -10.95 1.59 -12.51
CA LYS A 72 -10.75 1.08 -13.89
C LYS A 72 -9.59 0.11 -14.03
N GLY A 73 -8.75 -0.03 -13.01
CA GLY A 73 -7.60 -0.92 -13.03
C GLY A 73 -7.96 -2.37 -12.69
N VAL A 74 -7.00 -3.27 -12.83
CA VAL A 74 -7.17 -4.65 -12.36
C VAL A 74 -6.86 -4.71 -10.87
N LYS A 75 -7.87 -5.00 -10.06
CA LYS A 75 -7.74 -5.02 -8.60
C LYS A 75 -6.78 -6.11 -8.10
N ILE A 76 -5.87 -5.73 -7.21
CA ILE A 76 -5.01 -6.64 -6.45
C ILE A 76 -5.64 -6.80 -5.06
N GLN A 77 -6.12 -8.01 -4.75
CA GLN A 77 -6.71 -8.31 -3.45
C GLN A 77 -5.63 -8.71 -2.43
N GLY A 78 -5.72 -8.11 -1.24
CA GLY A 78 -4.81 -8.37 -0.13
C GLY A 78 -3.70 -7.32 0.03
N ALA A 79 -2.95 -7.43 1.12
CA ALA A 79 -1.81 -6.58 1.42
C ALA A 79 -0.58 -7.04 0.63
N ILE A 80 0.04 -6.14 -0.14
CA ILE A 80 1.31 -6.43 -0.81
C ILE A 80 2.40 -6.66 0.24
N SER A 81 3.15 -7.75 0.07
CA SER A 81 4.31 -8.08 0.89
C SER A 81 5.62 -7.82 0.14
N HIS A 82 5.91 -8.57 -0.92
CA HIS A 82 7.13 -8.35 -1.67
C HIS A 82 7.12 -9.06 -3.02
N TRP A 83 8.01 -8.61 -3.90
CA TRP A 83 8.40 -9.35 -5.10
C TRP A 83 9.28 -10.52 -4.69
N ILE A 84 8.83 -11.76 -4.96
CA ILE A 84 9.63 -12.97 -4.74
C ILE A 84 10.76 -13.03 -5.78
N ASP A 85 10.41 -12.65 -7.01
CA ASP A 85 11.25 -12.57 -8.20
C ASP A 85 10.70 -11.44 -9.10
N ASN A 86 11.13 -11.37 -10.36
CA ASN A 86 10.69 -10.32 -11.28
C ASN A 86 9.29 -10.57 -11.87
N ASP A 87 8.74 -11.77 -11.71
CA ASP A 87 7.49 -12.22 -12.33
C ASP A 87 6.48 -12.73 -11.30
N THR A 88 6.73 -12.59 -10.00
CA THR A 88 5.86 -13.06 -8.91
C THR A 88 5.81 -12.05 -7.77
N LEU A 89 4.60 -11.54 -7.51
CA LEU A 89 4.27 -10.67 -6.38
C LEU A 89 3.56 -11.47 -5.29
N LEU A 90 4.08 -11.43 -4.06
CA LEU A 90 3.42 -12.00 -2.89
C LEU A 90 2.44 -11.01 -2.27
N VAL A 91 1.21 -11.47 -2.05
CA VAL A 91 0.19 -10.74 -1.28
C VAL A 91 -0.40 -11.61 -0.18
N TYR A 92 -0.76 -10.98 0.93
CA TYR A 92 -1.48 -11.61 2.03
C TYR A 92 -2.95 -11.17 2.00
N ASP A 93 -3.85 -12.12 1.78
CA ASP A 93 -5.30 -11.90 1.83
C ASP A 93 -5.80 -12.29 3.22
N PHE A 94 -6.03 -11.28 4.05
CA PHE A 94 -6.54 -11.49 5.40
C PHE A 94 -8.07 -11.52 5.36
N LYS A 95 -8.64 -12.70 5.57
CA LYS A 95 -10.08 -12.84 5.73
C LYS A 95 -10.47 -12.32 7.11
N SER A 96 -11.40 -11.37 7.14
CA SER A 96 -12.02 -10.88 8.38
C SER A 96 -13.03 -11.92 8.86
N GLU A 97 -12.56 -12.99 9.46
CA GLU A 97 -13.42 -13.81 10.30
C GLU A 97 -13.26 -13.35 11.75
N LEU A 98 -14.37 -13.09 12.42
CA LEU A 98 -14.42 -12.68 13.84
C LEU A 98 -13.98 -13.80 14.79
N ASN A 99 -13.77 -15.01 14.27
CA ASN A 99 -13.40 -16.18 15.07
C ASN A 99 -11.88 -16.24 15.23
N GLN A 100 -11.47 -16.49 16.47
CA GLN A 100 -10.06 -16.64 16.84
C GLN A 100 -9.37 -17.73 15.99
N PRO A 101 -8.20 -17.44 15.38
CA PRO A 101 -7.45 -18.46 14.67
C PRO A 101 -6.94 -19.54 15.63
N LYS A 102 -7.06 -20.79 15.20
CA LYS A 102 -6.59 -21.97 15.93
C LYS A 102 -5.08 -22.21 15.77
N ASP A 103 -4.50 -21.68 14.71
CA ASP A 103 -3.08 -21.80 14.36
C ASP A 103 -2.60 -20.58 13.55
N THR A 104 -1.36 -20.61 13.08
CA THR A 104 -0.77 -19.57 12.22
C THR A 104 -0.50 -20.06 10.79
N LEU A 105 -1.10 -21.18 10.39
CA LEU A 105 -0.92 -21.77 9.07
C LEU A 105 -1.82 -21.07 8.04
N PRO A 106 -1.40 -21.04 6.77
CA PRO A 106 -2.21 -20.46 5.71
C PRO A 106 -3.44 -21.32 5.44
N ILE A 107 -4.59 -20.67 5.25
CA ILE A 107 -5.85 -21.34 4.89
C ILE A 107 -5.76 -21.88 3.45
N LYS A 108 -5.21 -21.06 2.56
CA LYS A 108 -5.14 -21.33 1.13
C LYS A 108 -4.03 -20.51 0.49
N THR A 109 -3.29 -21.12 -0.43
CA THR A 109 -2.40 -20.41 -1.35
C THR A 109 -2.99 -20.49 -2.75
N THR A 110 -3.07 -19.36 -3.44
CA THR A 110 -3.54 -19.28 -4.83
C THR A 110 -2.52 -18.55 -5.69
N TYR A 111 -2.53 -18.88 -6.98
CA TYR A 111 -1.71 -18.25 -8.00
C TYR A 111 -2.63 -17.75 -9.10
N SER A 112 -2.44 -16.51 -9.55
CA SER A 112 -3.20 -15.94 -10.65
C SER A 112 -2.32 -15.03 -11.49
N LYS A 113 -2.51 -15.03 -12.81
CA LYS A 113 -1.77 -14.14 -13.70
C LYS A 113 -2.46 -12.79 -13.76
N ILE A 114 -1.70 -11.71 -13.59
CA ILE A 114 -2.18 -10.33 -13.67
C ILE A 114 -1.17 -9.48 -14.44
N GLY A 115 -1.60 -8.89 -15.55
CA GLY A 115 -0.68 -8.23 -16.49
C GLY A 115 0.39 -9.22 -16.98
N ASP A 116 1.66 -8.90 -16.72
CA ASP A 116 2.81 -9.73 -17.09
C ASP A 116 3.46 -10.48 -15.92
N PHE A 117 2.85 -10.50 -14.73
CA PHE A 117 3.36 -11.21 -13.57
C PHE A 117 2.29 -12.11 -12.92
N THR A 118 2.73 -12.93 -11.98
CA THR A 118 1.93 -13.85 -11.19
C THR A 118 1.72 -13.25 -9.80
N LEU A 119 0.46 -13.21 -9.37
CA LEU A 119 0.10 -12.93 -7.99
C LEU A 119 0.07 -14.24 -7.22
N LYS A 120 0.97 -14.40 -6.24
CA LYS A 120 0.89 -15.45 -5.22
C LYS A 120 0.13 -14.88 -4.02
N SER A 121 -1.09 -15.33 -3.80
CA SER A 121 -1.91 -14.89 -2.67
C SER A 121 -1.94 -15.95 -1.60
N ILE A 122 -1.54 -15.58 -0.38
CA ILE A 122 -1.62 -16.47 0.79
C ILE A 122 -2.73 -15.94 1.71
N ASN A 123 -3.70 -16.80 2.00
CA ASN A 123 -4.88 -16.46 2.79
C ASN A 123 -4.64 -16.78 4.26
N TYR A 124 -4.93 -15.83 5.14
CA TYR A 124 -4.83 -15.99 6.59
C TYR A 124 -6.08 -15.45 7.30
N LYS A 125 -6.35 -15.97 8.51
CA LYS A 125 -7.31 -15.36 9.45
C LYS A 125 -6.54 -14.38 10.32
N THR A 126 -6.71 -13.07 10.14
CA THR A 126 -5.97 -12.07 10.92
C THR A 126 -6.60 -11.86 12.29
N ASN A 127 -5.77 -11.72 13.32
CA ASN A 127 -6.20 -11.34 14.65
C ASN A 127 -5.18 -10.47 15.39
N SER A 128 -4.03 -10.17 14.78
CA SER A 128 -3.05 -9.27 15.34
C SER A 128 -2.63 -8.19 14.33
N GLY A 129 -1.97 -7.17 14.85
CA GLY A 129 -1.40 -6.09 14.07
C GLY A 129 -0.46 -5.30 14.95
N GLY A 130 0.48 -4.59 14.32
CA GLY A 130 1.42 -3.76 15.06
C GLY A 130 1.97 -2.66 14.19
N THR A 131 2.35 -1.56 14.82
CA THR A 131 3.06 -0.46 14.16
C THR A 131 4.26 -0.13 15.01
N ASN A 132 5.44 -0.07 14.36
CA ASN A 132 6.67 0.35 15.00
C ASN A 132 7.20 1.60 14.32
N ARG A 133 7.59 2.59 15.13
CA ARG A 133 8.13 3.86 14.64
C ARG A 133 9.59 3.97 15.00
N TYR A 134 10.41 4.38 14.03
CA TYR A 134 11.85 4.54 14.22
C TYR A 134 12.38 5.75 13.45
N THR A 135 13.61 6.13 13.78
CA THR A 135 14.38 7.12 13.04
C THR A 135 15.57 6.49 12.32
N PHE A 136 16.03 7.11 11.23
CA PHE A 136 17.14 6.57 10.44
C PHE A 136 18.06 7.65 9.85
N ASP A 137 19.32 7.29 9.60
CA ASP A 137 20.36 8.21 9.11
C ASP A 137 20.68 8.05 7.62
N SER A 138 20.39 6.88 7.06
CA SER A 138 20.61 6.59 5.64
C SER A 138 19.77 5.41 5.18
N ALA A 139 19.34 5.44 3.92
CA ALA A 139 18.69 4.33 3.25
C ALA A 139 19.27 4.13 1.85
N TRP A 140 19.31 2.88 1.39
CA TRP A 140 19.70 2.53 0.02
C TRP A 140 19.01 1.24 -0.40
N THR A 141 18.89 1.01 -1.70
CA THR A 141 18.39 -0.26 -2.22
C THR A 141 19.50 -1.10 -2.84
N SER A 142 19.47 -2.40 -2.61
CA SER A 142 20.33 -3.37 -3.30
C SER A 142 19.68 -4.76 -3.22
N ASN A 143 19.89 -5.60 -4.23
CA ASN A 143 19.42 -6.99 -4.27
C ASN A 143 17.94 -7.14 -3.88
N ASP A 144 17.07 -6.34 -4.49
CA ASP A 144 15.62 -6.31 -4.22
C ASP A 144 15.26 -6.12 -2.74
N LYS A 145 16.10 -5.42 -2.00
CA LYS A 145 15.84 -4.99 -0.63
C LYS A 145 16.11 -3.50 -0.47
N ILE A 146 15.38 -2.89 0.45
CA ILE A 146 15.74 -1.61 1.05
C ILE A 146 16.51 -1.89 2.33
N TYR A 147 17.60 -1.16 2.55
CA TYR A 147 18.38 -1.16 3.77
C TYR A 147 18.19 0.17 4.46
N VAL A 148 17.80 0.13 5.74
CA VAL A 148 17.59 1.31 6.59
C VAL A 148 18.57 1.23 7.75
N ARG A 149 19.45 2.22 7.85
CA ARG A 149 20.48 2.30 8.90
C ARG A 149 20.06 3.26 10.00
N PHE A 150 20.11 2.76 11.22
CA PHE A 150 19.72 3.47 12.43
C PHE A 150 20.89 4.26 13.02
N ASN A 151 20.55 5.35 13.70
CA ASN A 151 21.39 5.95 14.72
C ASN A 151 21.00 5.36 16.08
N TYR A 152 21.56 4.20 16.41
CA TYR A 152 21.69 3.85 17.82
C TYR A 152 23.06 4.34 18.24
N SER A 153 23.16 4.97 19.41
CA SER A 153 24.34 5.67 19.94
C SER A 153 25.67 5.16 19.38
N GLU A 154 26.58 6.10 19.06
CA GLU A 154 27.86 6.02 18.31
C GLU A 154 28.62 4.67 18.23
N LYS A 155 28.40 3.76 19.17
CA LYS A 155 29.01 2.44 19.29
C LYS A 155 28.30 1.31 18.52
N ARG A 156 27.02 1.41 18.08
CA ARG A 156 26.37 0.34 17.30
C ARG A 156 25.39 0.83 16.23
N LYS A 157 25.88 0.92 14.99
CA LYS A 157 25.04 1.10 13.78
C LYS A 157 24.29 -0.20 13.47
N ASN A 158 23.02 -0.27 13.81
CA ASN A 158 22.15 -1.33 13.32
C ASN A 158 21.67 -1.00 11.90
N THR A 159 21.53 -2.02 11.05
CA THR A 159 20.90 -1.90 9.73
C THR A 159 19.81 -2.96 9.67
N ARG A 160 18.60 -2.56 9.30
CA ARG A 160 17.51 -3.50 8.96
C ARG A 160 17.34 -3.51 7.45
N SER A 161 16.93 -4.65 6.92
CA SER A 161 16.65 -4.81 5.50
C SER A 161 15.27 -5.39 5.29
N PHE A 162 14.53 -4.85 4.33
CA PHE A 162 13.20 -5.31 3.97
C PHE A 162 13.14 -5.59 2.47
N PRO A 163 12.46 -6.64 2.03
CA PRO A 163 12.27 -6.91 0.60
C PRO A 163 11.43 -5.79 -0.06
N LEU A 164 11.70 -5.52 -1.33
CA LEU A 164 10.95 -4.54 -2.11
C LEU A 164 9.56 -5.08 -2.48
N GLY A 165 8.60 -4.18 -2.64
CA GLY A 165 7.20 -4.47 -2.94
C GLY A 165 6.26 -3.88 -1.91
N SER A 166 6.56 -3.99 -0.62
CA SER A 166 5.79 -3.33 0.44
C SER A 166 6.47 -2.10 1.03
N VAL A 167 7.37 -1.49 0.27
CA VAL A 167 8.09 -0.28 0.65
C VAL A 167 7.40 0.91 -0.01
N SER A 168 6.95 1.86 0.80
CA SER A 168 6.47 3.17 0.34
C SER A 168 7.44 4.26 0.76
N ILE A 169 7.72 5.19 -0.13
CA ILE A 169 8.62 6.30 0.10
C ILE A 169 7.90 7.58 -0.28
N LYS A 170 7.71 8.43 0.73
CA LYS A 170 7.29 9.81 0.53
C LYS A 170 8.54 10.66 0.38
N ALA A 171 8.66 11.36 -0.73
CA ALA A 171 9.83 12.18 -1.01
C ALA A 171 9.46 13.49 -1.68
N LYS A 172 10.20 14.54 -1.33
CA LYS A 172 10.32 15.75 -2.14
C LYS A 172 11.50 15.59 -3.10
N ASN A 173 11.56 16.45 -4.13
CA ASN A 173 12.55 16.42 -5.22
C ASN A 173 13.99 16.05 -4.80
N ASP A 174 14.45 16.50 -3.63
CA ASP A 174 15.81 16.27 -3.16
C ASP A 174 15.93 15.54 -1.80
N SER A 175 14.81 15.12 -1.19
CA SER A 175 14.81 14.52 0.14
C SER A 175 13.71 13.50 0.36
N ILE A 176 14.08 12.37 0.95
CA ILE A 176 13.14 11.44 1.58
C ILE A 176 12.53 12.13 2.80
N GLU A 177 11.21 12.11 2.93
CA GLU A 177 10.48 12.58 4.11
C GLU A 177 10.09 11.43 5.02
N PHE A 178 9.74 10.28 4.43
CA PHE A 178 9.21 9.14 5.16
C PHE A 178 9.42 7.84 4.37
N ILE A 179 9.73 6.76 5.09
CA ILE A 179 9.70 5.40 4.54
C ILE A 179 8.72 4.58 5.37
N GLU A 180 7.75 3.97 4.70
CA GLU A 180 6.83 3.01 5.28
C GLU A 180 7.16 1.61 4.74
N ILE A 181 7.25 0.62 5.64
CA ILE A 181 7.24 -0.79 5.28
C ILE A 181 5.90 -1.35 5.75
N PHE A 182 5.03 -1.69 4.82
CA PHE A 182 3.73 -2.29 5.11
C PHE A 182 3.76 -3.81 4.86
N GLY A 183 2.72 -4.53 5.24
CA GLY A 183 2.53 -5.93 4.81
C GLY A 183 3.58 -6.95 5.28
N GLU A 184 4.37 -6.65 6.33
CA GLU A 184 5.26 -7.65 6.93
C GLU A 184 4.44 -8.62 7.77
N LEU A 185 4.45 -9.91 7.40
CA LEU A 185 3.70 -10.93 8.11
C LEU A 185 4.29 -11.15 9.51
N SER A 186 3.47 -10.95 10.53
CA SER A 186 3.80 -11.25 11.92
C SER A 186 3.09 -12.52 12.36
N LYS A 187 3.82 -13.43 13.00
CA LYS A 187 3.28 -14.65 13.63
C LYS A 187 3.88 -14.80 15.02
N HIS A 188 3.05 -15.06 16.02
CA HIS A 188 3.50 -15.28 17.40
C HIS A 188 2.53 -16.15 18.20
N MET A 189 2.97 -16.64 19.36
CA MET A 189 2.15 -17.50 20.25
C MET A 189 1.76 -16.81 21.57
N HIS A 190 1.85 -15.48 21.62
CA HIS A 190 1.54 -14.68 22.82
C HIS A 190 0.30 -13.78 22.64
N PHE A 191 -0.60 -14.13 21.71
CA PHE A 191 -1.82 -13.35 21.53
C PHE A 191 -2.73 -13.48 22.76
N THR A 192 -3.36 -12.37 23.14
CA THR A 192 -4.33 -12.31 24.24
C THR A 192 -5.67 -11.84 23.69
N TYR A 193 -6.72 -12.62 23.92
CA TYR A 193 -8.07 -12.35 23.45
C TYR A 193 -8.99 -12.07 24.64
N LYS A 194 -9.85 -11.05 24.52
CA LYS A 194 -10.88 -10.72 25.50
C LYS A 194 -12.19 -11.39 25.09
N ASN A 195 -12.65 -12.34 25.89
CA ASN A 195 -13.89 -13.07 25.67
C ASN A 195 -15.11 -12.16 25.96
N THR A 196 -16.28 -12.55 25.44
CA THR A 196 -17.54 -11.82 25.63
C THR A 196 -18.00 -11.75 27.09
N ASP A 197 -17.61 -12.73 27.90
CA ASP A 197 -17.86 -12.78 29.35
C ASP A 197 -16.88 -11.90 30.17
N GLY A 198 -15.95 -11.21 29.51
CA GLY A 198 -14.96 -10.34 30.13
C GLY A 198 -13.67 -11.05 30.57
N THR A 199 -13.57 -12.38 30.43
CA THR A 199 -12.35 -13.13 30.74
C THR A 199 -11.31 -12.98 29.62
N PHE A 200 -10.07 -13.40 29.90
CA PHE A 200 -8.96 -13.32 28.95
C PHE A 200 -8.36 -14.70 28.65
N SER A 201 -8.35 -15.04 27.37
CA SER A 201 -7.59 -16.18 26.84
C SER A 201 -6.19 -15.70 26.45
N LYS A 202 -5.14 -16.33 26.98
CA LYS A 202 -3.73 -15.95 26.76
C LYS A 202 -2.98 -17.04 26.00
N ASN A 203 -1.78 -16.69 25.52
CA ASN A 203 -0.87 -17.59 24.79
C ASN A 203 -1.50 -18.21 23.52
N LEU A 204 -2.29 -17.41 22.82
CA LEU A 204 -2.97 -17.83 21.62
C LEU A 204 -2.09 -17.54 20.39
N PRO A 205 -2.35 -18.24 19.27
CA PRO A 205 -1.80 -17.87 17.97
C PRO A 205 -2.21 -16.44 17.60
N GLY A 206 -1.23 -15.64 17.22
CA GLY A 206 -1.42 -14.31 16.64
C GLY A 206 -0.83 -14.29 15.25
N ILE A 207 -1.61 -13.79 14.29
CA ILE A 207 -1.19 -13.58 12.91
C ILE A 207 -1.78 -12.29 12.35
N GLY A 208 -0.96 -11.55 11.62
CA GLY A 208 -1.36 -10.30 11.01
C GLY A 208 -0.20 -9.60 10.34
N THR A 209 -0.29 -8.28 10.20
CA THR A 209 0.76 -7.46 9.60
C THR A 209 1.38 -6.50 10.61
N THR A 210 2.70 -6.40 10.60
CA THR A 210 3.44 -5.33 11.24
C THR A 210 3.77 -4.25 10.21
N TYR A 211 3.54 -2.99 10.60
CA TYR A 211 3.92 -1.81 9.86
C TYR A 211 5.15 -1.18 10.50
N TYR A 212 6.07 -0.69 9.69
CA TYR A 212 7.23 0.04 10.14
C TYR A 212 7.25 1.42 9.51
N GLU A 213 7.34 2.42 10.36
CA GLU A 213 7.40 3.82 9.98
C GLU A 213 8.80 4.36 10.30
N TYR A 214 9.45 4.95 9.31
CA TYR A 214 10.81 5.46 9.42
C TYR A 214 10.86 6.94 9.05
N THR A 215 11.28 7.75 10.01
CA THR A 215 11.48 9.20 9.83
C THR A 215 12.98 9.52 9.76
N PRO A 216 13.44 10.26 8.75
CA PRO A 216 14.86 10.57 8.60
C PRO A 216 15.31 11.55 9.69
N THR A 217 16.51 11.36 10.23
CA THR A 217 17.13 12.27 11.22
C THR A 217 17.77 13.50 10.56
N LYS A 218 18.02 13.42 9.25
CA LYS A 218 18.66 14.45 8.43
C LYS A 218 18.18 14.34 7.00
N LYS A 219 18.47 15.36 6.18
CA LYS A 219 18.17 15.32 4.75
C LYS A 219 18.90 14.14 4.07
N ILE A 220 18.15 13.25 3.42
CA ILE A 220 18.68 12.08 2.72
C ILE A 220 18.16 12.11 1.27
N SER A 221 19.08 12.07 0.31
CA SER A 221 18.72 12.08 -1.11
C SER A 221 18.08 10.75 -1.54
N PRO A 222 17.00 10.77 -2.34
CA PRO A 222 16.36 9.54 -2.83
C PRO A 222 17.14 8.85 -3.96
N LYS A 223 18.24 9.43 -4.46
CA LYS A 223 18.96 8.94 -5.66
C LYS A 223 19.47 7.50 -5.59
N ASN A 224 19.75 6.99 -4.39
CA ASN A 224 20.26 5.62 -4.18
C ASN A 224 19.15 4.59 -3.94
N LEU A 225 17.90 4.95 -4.25
CA LEU A 225 16.74 4.09 -4.11
C LEU A 225 16.21 3.65 -5.47
N SER A 226 15.67 2.43 -5.51
CA SER A 226 15.07 1.87 -6.71
C SER A 226 13.83 2.65 -7.13
N LYS A 227 13.70 2.90 -8.44
CA LYS A 227 12.47 3.46 -9.04
C LYS A 227 11.38 2.40 -9.27
N LYS A 228 11.77 1.12 -9.31
CA LYS A 228 10.88 -0.04 -9.48
C LYS A 228 10.71 -0.78 -8.17
N LYS A 229 9.60 -1.53 -8.02
CA LYS A 229 9.31 -2.33 -6.82
C LYS A 229 9.18 -1.51 -5.52
N ILE A 230 9.12 -0.19 -5.61
CA ILE A 230 8.86 0.74 -4.50
C ILE A 230 7.64 1.57 -4.87
N PHE A 231 6.76 1.77 -3.91
CA PHE A 231 5.70 2.77 -4.00
C PHE A 231 6.27 4.15 -3.71
N TRP A 232 6.11 5.08 -4.66
CA TRP A 232 6.49 6.47 -4.52
C TRP A 232 5.25 7.33 -4.30
N GLU A 233 5.33 8.19 -3.30
CA GLU A 233 4.38 9.28 -3.01
C GLU A 233 5.13 10.60 -3.20
N GLU A 234 4.66 11.40 -4.17
CA GLU A 234 5.25 12.68 -4.60
C GLU A 234 4.33 13.84 -4.24
#